data_AF-A0AA41YT77-F1
#
_entry.id   AF-A0AA41YT77-F1
#
_cell.length_a   1.000
_cell.length_b   1.000
_cell.length_c   1.000
_cell.angle_alpha   90.00
_cell.angle_beta   90.00
_cell.angle_gamma   90.00
#
_symmetry.space_group_name_H-M   'P 1'
#
loop_
_entity.id
_entity.type
_entity.pdbx_description
1 polymer ?
#
loop_
_entity_poly.entity_id
_entity_poly.type
_entity_poly.pdbx_seq_one_letter_code
_entity_poly.pdbx_strand_id
1 'polypeptide(L)'
;MSNQDPDFISGRMDDAEKAYADRVHQDRSKAIEFSKDYGTATIRSLFLLNGGAAVAVLSLIGALIARTTDASALLAAKLVNGVSFALCSFCVGLVFAVVPMALGYINFMLIAHTVPTPLELFAAYLRNFEHSRSTVQANKWAIRTMWMAIVAAFVSAALFSLGVFLVYRAFDKATSG
;
A
#
# COMPACT_ATOMS: atom_id res chain seq x y z
N MET A 1 -0.21 41.65 47.45
CA MET A 1 -0.09 41.49 45.98
C MET A 1 1.24 40.80 45.73
N SER A 2 1.24 39.50 45.46
CA SER A 2 2.48 38.73 45.28
C SER A 2 3.08 39.04 43.92
N ASN A 3 4.30 39.57 43.89
CA ASN A 3 5.17 39.54 42.71
C ASN A 3 5.38 38.06 42.35
N GLN A 4 4.68 37.57 41.33
CA GLN A 4 5.03 36.30 40.70
C GLN A 4 6.33 36.51 39.94
N ASP A 5 7.37 35.77 40.32
CA ASP A 5 8.68 35.83 39.68
C ASP A 5 8.54 35.51 38.18
N PRO A 6 9.04 36.38 37.29
CA PRO A 6 8.96 36.17 35.84
C PRO A 6 9.64 34.87 35.40
N ASP A 7 10.64 34.39 36.13
CA ASP A 7 11.33 33.11 35.89
C ASP A 7 10.42 31.90 36.09
N PHE A 8 9.46 31.98 37.01
CA PHE A 8 8.47 30.92 37.23
C PHE A 8 7.46 30.82 36.08
N ILE A 9 7.12 31.96 35.47
CA ILE A 9 6.23 32.01 34.30
C ILE A 9 6.97 31.48 33.05
N SER A 10 8.24 31.84 32.88
CA SER A 10 9.08 31.34 31.78
C SER A 10 9.23 29.82 31.81
N GLY A 11 9.59 29.24 32.96
CA GLY A 11 9.76 27.79 33.08
C GLY A 11 8.47 26.99 32.80
N ARG A 12 7.30 27.54 33.17
CA ARG A 12 6.01 26.91 32.86
C ARG A 12 5.63 26.98 31.39
N MET A 13 6.03 28.04 30.68
CA MET A 13 5.83 28.14 29.24
C MET A 13 6.73 27.13 28.50
N ASP A 14 7.98 26.98 28.92
CA ASP A 14 8.92 26.01 28.34
C ASP A 14 8.43 24.55 28.53
N ASP A 15 7.90 24.23 29.71
CA ASP A 15 7.35 22.89 29.98
C ASP A 15 6.05 22.62 29.19
N ALA A 16 5.21 23.65 29.02
CA ALA A 16 4.00 23.55 28.20
C ALA A 16 4.33 23.37 26.71
N GLU A 17 5.37 24.05 26.21
CA GLU A 17 5.83 23.94 24.84
C GLU A 17 6.44 22.55 24.55
N LYS A 18 7.26 22.03 25.48
CA LYS A 18 7.76 20.64 25.41
C LYS A 18 6.62 19.63 25.40
N ALA A 19 5.65 19.77 26.31
CA ALA A 19 4.51 18.87 26.37
C ALA A 19 3.65 18.91 25.09
N TYR A 20 3.54 20.09 24.45
CA TYR A 20 2.87 20.23 23.16
C TYR A 20 3.67 19.57 22.03
N ALA A 21 4.98 19.81 21.98
CA ALA A 21 5.87 19.19 20.99
C ALA A 21 5.86 17.66 21.08
N ASP A 22 5.89 17.11 22.29
CA ASP A 22 5.80 15.67 22.55
C ASP A 22 4.46 15.10 22.08
N ARG A 23 3.34 15.78 22.36
CA ARG A 23 2.02 15.36 21.87
C ARG A 23 1.96 15.34 20.34
N VAL A 24 2.43 16.40 19.69
CA VAL A 24 2.45 16.47 18.22
C VAL A 24 3.34 15.38 17.63
N HIS A 25 4.49 15.07 18.26
CA HIS A 25 5.37 14.00 17.82
C HIS A 25 4.72 12.62 18.01
N GLN A 26 4.05 12.38 19.13
CA GLN A 26 3.32 11.14 19.39
C GLN A 26 2.17 10.95 18.40
N ASP A 27 1.39 12.00 18.12
CA ASP A 27 0.27 11.93 17.18
C ASP A 27 0.74 11.66 15.75
N ARG A 28 1.86 12.28 15.32
CA ARG A 28 2.49 11.98 14.03
C ARG A 28 2.99 10.54 13.96
N SER A 29 3.66 10.06 15.01
CA SER A 29 4.16 8.68 15.06
C SER A 29 3.02 7.67 14.96
N LYS A 30 1.92 7.89 15.70
CA LYS A 30 0.70 7.06 15.60
C LYS A 30 0.08 7.10 14.21
N ALA A 31 -0.01 8.28 13.58
CA ALA A 31 -0.56 8.40 12.23
C ALA A 31 0.27 7.62 11.19
N ILE A 32 1.60 7.63 11.33
CA ILE A 32 2.51 6.86 10.47
C ILE A 32 2.32 5.36 10.71
N GLU A 33 2.22 4.94 11.97
CA GLU A 33 2.00 3.54 12.35
C GLU A 33 0.68 3.01 11.77
N PHE A 34 -0.44 3.72 11.98
CA PHE A 34 -1.72 3.35 11.39
C PHE A 34 -1.66 3.29 9.86
N SER A 35 -1.04 4.27 9.21
CA SER A 35 -0.91 4.27 7.76
C SER A 35 -0.15 3.04 7.23
N LYS A 36 0.90 2.61 7.95
CA LYS A 36 1.66 1.41 7.63
C LYS A 36 0.82 0.15 7.79
N ASP A 37 0.06 0.04 8.87
CA ASP A 37 -0.77 -1.13 9.14
C ASP A 37 -1.89 -1.28 8.12
N TYR A 38 -2.65 -0.20 7.86
CA TYR A 38 -3.70 -0.20 6.85
C TYR A 38 -3.15 -0.42 5.43
N GLY A 39 -2.01 0.18 5.11
CA GLY A 39 -1.33 -0.04 3.83
C GLY A 39 -0.91 -1.49 3.64
N THR A 40 -0.29 -2.09 4.66
CA THR A 40 0.14 -3.50 4.63
C THR A 40 -1.06 -4.45 4.53
N ALA A 41 -2.13 -4.18 5.29
CA ALA A 41 -3.37 -4.95 5.23
C ALA A 41 -3.98 -4.89 3.82
N THR A 42 -4.10 -3.69 3.25
CA THR A 42 -4.67 -3.48 1.91
C THR A 42 -3.90 -4.24 0.84
N ILE A 43 -2.56 -4.15 0.85
CA ILE A 43 -1.73 -4.85 -0.14
C ILE A 43 -1.87 -6.36 0.00
N ARG A 44 -1.85 -6.89 1.23
CA ARG A 44 -2.08 -8.32 1.49
C ARG A 44 -3.43 -8.78 0.96
N SER A 45 -4.49 -8.00 1.19
CA SER A 45 -5.81 -8.28 0.66
C SER A 45 -5.82 -8.32 -0.87
N LEU A 46 -5.23 -7.34 -1.55
CA LEU A 46 -5.15 -7.32 -3.02
C LEU A 46 -4.36 -8.50 -3.58
N PHE A 47 -3.25 -8.86 -2.94
CA PHE A 47 -2.43 -10.01 -3.33
C PHE A 47 -3.22 -11.33 -3.18
N LEU A 48 -3.84 -11.55 -2.03
CA LEU A 48 -4.64 -12.74 -1.75
C LEU A 48 -5.86 -12.84 -2.68
N LEU A 49 -6.47 -11.72 -3.01
CA LEU A 49 -7.66 -11.66 -3.84
C LEU A 49 -7.35 -11.98 -5.31
N ASN A 50 -6.27 -11.43 -5.89
CA ASN A 50 -5.83 -11.81 -7.24
C ASN A 50 -5.27 -13.24 -7.29
N GLY A 51 -4.40 -13.61 -6.34
CA GLY A 51 -3.76 -14.93 -6.31
C GLY A 51 -4.75 -16.05 -6.00
N GLY A 52 -5.63 -15.84 -5.02
CA GLY A 52 -6.69 -16.76 -4.67
C GLY A 52 -7.68 -16.98 -5.80
N ALA A 53 -8.07 -15.92 -6.52
CA ALA A 53 -8.94 -16.06 -7.69
C ALA A 53 -8.29 -16.86 -8.82
N ALA A 54 -7.02 -16.60 -9.14
CA ALA A 54 -6.29 -17.36 -10.16
C ALA A 54 -6.20 -18.85 -9.79
N VAL A 55 -5.84 -19.17 -8.55
CA VAL A 55 -5.77 -20.56 -8.07
C VAL A 55 -7.14 -21.23 -8.07
N ALA A 56 -8.20 -20.54 -7.64
CA ALA A 56 -9.55 -21.08 -7.64
C ALA A 56 -10.03 -21.43 -9.05
N VAL A 57 -9.77 -20.54 -10.02
CA VAL A 57 -10.10 -20.77 -11.43
C VAL A 57 -9.31 -21.96 -12.01
N LEU A 58 -8.00 -22.03 -11.75
CA LEU A 58 -7.16 -23.15 -12.21
C LEU A 58 -7.60 -24.47 -11.59
N SER A 59 -7.94 -24.47 -10.29
CA SER A 59 -8.45 -25.64 -9.58
C SER A 59 -9.77 -26.12 -10.18
N LEU A 60 -10.68 -25.20 -10.50
CA LEU A 60 -11.96 -25.52 -11.14
C LEU A 60 -11.77 -26.13 -12.53
N ILE A 61 -10.88 -25.55 -13.35
CA ILE A 61 -10.53 -26.12 -14.67
C ILE A 61 -9.94 -27.53 -14.51
N GLY A 62 -9.01 -27.72 -13.58
CA GLY A 62 -8.41 -29.02 -13.29
C GLY A 62 -9.45 -30.07 -12.87
N ALA A 63 -10.42 -29.67 -12.03
CA ALA A 63 -11.52 -30.53 -11.62
C ALA A 63 -12.45 -30.91 -12.78
N LEU A 64 -12.67 -30.02 -13.74
CA LEU A 64 -13.45 -30.32 -14.95
C LEU A 64 -12.72 -31.27 -15.90
N ILE A 65 -11.40 -31.11 -16.05
CA ILE A 65 -10.56 -31.99 -16.89
C ILE A 65 -10.47 -33.39 -16.29
N ALA A 66 -10.40 -33.50 -14.96
CA ALA A 66 -10.34 -34.80 -14.27
C ALA A 66 -11.61 -35.65 -14.43
N ARG A 67 -12.74 -35.06 -14.85
CA ARG A 67 -13.98 -35.80 -15.12
C ARG A 67 -13.91 -36.45 -16.50
N THR A 68 -14.06 -37.77 -16.54
CA THR A 68 -13.90 -38.63 -17.73
C THR A 68 -15.07 -38.61 -18.70
N THR A 69 -16.08 -37.76 -18.51
CA THR A 69 -17.19 -37.63 -19.46
C THR A 69 -16.81 -36.72 -20.64
N ASP A 70 -17.14 -37.12 -21.87
CA ASP A 70 -16.83 -36.34 -23.07
C ASP A 70 -17.40 -34.90 -23.01
N ALA A 71 -18.57 -34.75 -22.39
CA ALA A 71 -19.20 -33.45 -22.17
C ALA A 71 -18.39 -32.52 -21.25
N SER A 72 -17.73 -33.05 -20.21
CA SER A 72 -16.91 -32.24 -19.30
C SER A 72 -15.57 -31.87 -19.91
N ALA A 73 -14.99 -32.75 -20.74
CA ALA A 73 -13.78 -32.44 -21.49
C ALA A 73 -14.00 -31.30 -22.50
N LEU A 74 -15.15 -31.32 -23.21
CA LEU A 74 -15.51 -30.29 -24.18
C LEU A 74 -15.82 -28.94 -23.50
N LEU A 75 -16.51 -28.97 -22.35
CA LEU A 75 -16.74 -27.79 -21.52
C LEU A 75 -15.41 -27.19 -21.04
N ALA A 76 -14.49 -28.02 -20.52
CA ALA A 76 -13.19 -27.58 -20.05
C ALA A 76 -12.37 -26.91 -21.17
N ALA A 77 -12.36 -27.49 -22.37
CA ALA A 77 -11.67 -26.89 -23.53
C ALA A 77 -12.24 -25.52 -23.92
N LYS A 78 -13.57 -25.37 -23.94
CA LYS A 78 -14.24 -24.07 -24.18
C LYS A 78 -13.87 -23.04 -23.10
N LEU A 79 -13.86 -23.49 -21.84
CA LEU A 79 -13.60 -22.63 -20.68
C LEU A 79 -12.14 -22.15 -20.62
N VAL A 80 -11.18 -23.03 -20.90
CA VAL A 80 -9.74 -22.68 -20.93
C VAL A 80 -9.47 -21.53 -21.89
N ASN A 81 -10.05 -21.60 -23.10
CA ASN A 81 -9.91 -20.52 -24.08
C ASN A 81 -10.54 -19.22 -23.60
N GLY A 82 -11.73 -19.27 -22.99
CA GLY A 82 -12.44 -18.09 -22.50
C GLY A 82 -11.80 -17.45 -21.27
N VAL A 83 -11.12 -18.23 -20.42
CA VAL A 83 -10.62 -17.79 -19.12
C VAL A 83 -9.12 -17.42 -19.14
N SER A 84 -8.38 -17.80 -20.19
CA SER A 84 -6.97 -17.44 -20.38
C SER A 84 -6.68 -15.95 -20.18
N PHE A 85 -7.49 -15.07 -20.75
CA PHE A 85 -7.36 -13.62 -20.60
C PHE A 85 -7.65 -13.14 -19.17
N ALA A 86 -8.60 -13.78 -18.48
CA ALA A 86 -8.90 -13.48 -17.09
C ALA A 86 -7.74 -13.87 -16.15
N LEU A 87 -7.13 -15.04 -16.37
CA LEU A 87 -5.94 -15.48 -15.63
C LEU A 87 -4.77 -14.51 -15.83
N CYS A 88 -4.55 -14.05 -17.06
CA CYS A 88 -3.56 -13.00 -17.33
C CYS A 88 -3.86 -11.73 -16.55
N SER A 89 -5.12 -11.28 -16.50
CA SER A 89 -5.54 -10.11 -15.72
C SER A 89 -5.21 -10.26 -14.23
N PHE A 90 -5.49 -11.43 -13.63
CA PHE A 90 -5.14 -11.69 -12.23
C PHE A 90 -3.62 -11.72 -11.99
N CYS A 91 -2.84 -12.32 -12.90
CA CYS A 91 -1.39 -12.34 -12.81
C CYS A 91 -0.78 -10.93 -12.92
N VAL A 92 -1.26 -10.11 -13.84
CA VAL A 92 -0.83 -8.71 -13.94
C VAL A 92 -1.27 -7.93 -12.69
N GLY A 93 -2.49 -8.17 -12.20
CA GLY A 93 -3.00 -7.61 -10.94
C GLY A 93 -2.11 -7.95 -9.74
N LEU A 94 -1.57 -9.17 -9.66
CA LEU A 94 -0.60 -9.58 -8.64
C LEU A 94 0.70 -8.78 -8.73
N VAL A 95 1.25 -8.60 -9.93
CA VAL A 95 2.47 -7.80 -10.13
C VAL A 95 2.24 -6.37 -9.64
N PHE A 96 1.10 -5.77 -9.99
CA PHE A 96 0.73 -4.44 -9.50
C PHE A 96 0.48 -4.37 -7.99
N ALA A 97 0.09 -5.47 -7.33
CA ALA A 97 -0.01 -5.51 -5.87
C ALA A 97 1.37 -5.56 -5.19
N VAL A 98 2.39 -6.12 -5.84
CA VAL A 98 3.76 -6.19 -5.29
C VAL A 98 4.49 -4.85 -5.40
N VAL A 99 4.26 -4.09 -6.47
CA VAL A 99 4.92 -2.78 -6.72
C VAL A 99 4.80 -1.82 -5.52
N PRO A 100 3.62 -1.61 -4.89
CA PRO A 100 3.48 -0.81 -3.68
C PRO A 100 4.39 -1.24 -2.52
N MET A 101 4.65 -2.53 -2.33
CA MET A 101 5.58 -2.98 -1.28
C MET A 101 7.01 -2.55 -1.58
N ALA A 102 7.45 -2.71 -2.83
CA ALA A 102 8.79 -2.30 -3.27
C ALA A 102 8.96 -0.78 -3.17
N LEU A 103 7.95 0.00 -3.59
CA LEU A 103 7.95 1.45 -3.45
C LEU A 103 7.93 1.90 -1.99
N GLY A 104 7.20 1.20 -1.12
CA GLY A 104 7.21 1.44 0.31
C GLY A 104 8.59 1.26 0.94
N TYR A 105 9.33 0.22 0.53
CA TYR A 105 10.71 0.00 0.96
C TYR A 105 11.67 1.11 0.49
N ILE A 106 11.55 1.53 -0.77
CA ILE A 106 12.35 2.65 -1.32
C ILE A 106 12.04 3.96 -0.57
N ASN A 107 10.76 4.21 -0.28
CA ASN A 107 10.34 5.39 0.45
C ASN A 107 10.89 5.38 1.89
N PHE A 108 10.83 4.22 2.57
CA PHE A 108 11.46 4.03 3.87
C PHE A 108 12.97 4.32 3.84
N MET A 109 13.69 3.80 2.85
CA MET A 109 15.13 4.07 2.69
C MET A 109 15.42 5.57 2.45
N LEU A 110 14.65 6.22 1.58
CA LEU A 110 14.80 7.66 1.31
C LEU A 110 14.55 8.52 2.55
N ILE A 111 13.54 8.18 3.35
CA ILE A 111 13.22 8.88 4.59
C ILE A 111 14.27 8.59 5.66
N ALA A 112 14.68 7.33 5.84
CA ALA A 112 15.67 6.94 6.84
C ALA A 112 17.00 7.68 6.68
N HIS A 113 17.41 7.98 5.45
CA HIS A 113 18.62 8.77 5.17
C HIS A 113 18.44 10.28 5.31
N THR A 114 17.22 10.77 5.54
CA THR A 114 16.92 12.22 5.59
C THR A 114 16.28 12.69 6.89
N VAL A 115 15.88 11.78 7.78
CA VAL A 115 15.44 12.15 9.14
C VAL A 115 16.68 12.46 9.98
N PRO A 116 16.87 13.73 10.40
CA PRO A 116 17.97 14.09 11.28
C PRO A 116 17.86 13.33 12.62
N THR A 117 18.99 12.90 13.14
CA THR A 117 19.06 12.28 14.47
C THR A 117 18.60 13.26 15.56
N PRO A 118 18.17 12.79 16.75
CA PRO A 118 17.72 13.68 17.84
C PRO A 118 18.77 14.74 18.22
N LEU A 119 20.05 14.39 18.10
CA LEU A 119 21.18 15.27 18.33
C LEU A 119 21.30 16.36 17.25
N GLU A 120 21.06 16.01 15.99
CA GLU A 120 21.05 16.96 14.87
C GLU A 120 19.83 17.89 14.93
N LEU A 121 18.68 17.41 15.38
CA LEU A 121 17.48 18.23 15.64
C LEU A 121 17.74 19.26 16.75
N PHE A 122 18.38 18.85 17.84
CA PHE A 122 18.74 19.76 18.93
C PHE A 122 19.79 20.79 18.49
N ALA A 123 20.79 20.37 17.73
CA ALA A 123 21.79 21.27 17.16
C ALA A 123 21.19 22.25 16.13
N ALA A 124 20.19 21.83 15.35
CA ALA A 124 19.47 22.65 14.40
C ALA A 124 18.48 23.62 15.06
N TYR A 125 17.93 23.28 16.24
CA TYR A 125 17.12 24.20 17.03
C TYR A 125 17.95 25.36 17.60
N LEU A 126 19.19 25.06 18.03
CA LEU A 126 20.12 26.07 18.56
C LEU A 126 20.75 26.96 17.48
N ARG A 127 20.94 26.44 16.27
CA ARG A 127 21.38 27.21 15.10
C ARG A 127 20.19 27.41 14.17
N ASN A 128 19.45 28.52 14.30
CA ASN A 128 18.37 28.96 13.39
C ASN A 128 18.65 28.64 11.90
N PHE A 129 18.40 27.42 11.43
CA PHE A 129 18.88 26.98 10.12
C PHE A 129 17.79 27.04 9.05
N GLU A 130 18.16 27.67 7.95
CA GLU A 130 17.52 27.55 6.65
C GLU A 130 17.34 26.07 6.28
N HIS A 131 16.15 25.73 5.78
CA HIS A 131 15.82 24.39 5.31
C HIS A 131 16.86 23.88 4.29
N SER A 132 17.61 22.83 4.65
CA SER A 132 18.54 22.18 3.73
C SER A 132 17.81 21.68 2.47
N ARG A 133 18.28 22.07 1.28
CA ARG A 133 17.66 21.69 -0.02
C ARG A 133 17.49 20.18 -0.21
N SER A 134 18.27 19.33 0.47
CA SER A 134 18.18 17.87 0.29
C SER A 134 16.92 17.27 0.92
N THR A 135 16.42 17.80 2.04
CA THR A 135 15.19 17.31 2.69
C THR A 135 13.96 17.66 1.84
N VAL A 136 13.96 18.82 1.18
CA VAL A 136 12.89 19.22 0.25
C VAL A 136 12.82 18.30 -0.97
N GLN A 137 13.98 17.89 -1.53
CA GLN A 137 14.01 16.99 -2.68
C GLN A 137 13.59 15.56 -2.33
N ALA A 138 14.05 15.01 -1.19
CA ALA A 138 13.64 13.69 -0.73
C ALA A 138 12.13 13.63 -0.47
N ASN A 139 11.55 14.69 0.10
CA ASN A 139 10.11 14.79 0.31
C ASN A 139 9.33 14.77 -1.02
N LYS A 140 9.82 15.46 -2.06
CA LYS A 140 9.20 15.41 -3.41
C LYS A 140 9.21 14.00 -4.01
N TRP A 141 10.30 13.26 -3.86
CA TRP A 141 10.38 11.87 -4.33
C TRP A 141 9.47 10.93 -3.54
N ALA A 142 9.41 11.09 -2.22
CA ALA A 142 8.51 10.30 -1.36
C ALA A 142 7.03 10.51 -1.73
N ILE A 143 6.62 11.76 -2.02
CA ILE A 143 5.25 12.06 -2.46
C ILE A 143 4.95 11.38 -3.82
N ARG A 144 5.90 11.41 -4.75
CA ARG A 144 5.72 10.77 -6.07
C ARG A 144 5.58 9.24 -5.95
N THR A 145 6.44 8.59 -5.16
CA THR A 145 6.36 7.13 -4.96
C THR A 145 5.09 6.71 -4.24
N MET A 146 4.58 7.54 -3.32
CA MET A 146 3.28 7.34 -2.69
C MET A 146 2.15 7.34 -3.71
N TRP A 147 2.09 8.35 -4.59
CA TRP A 147 1.07 8.40 -5.65
C TRP A 147 1.16 7.22 -6.61
N MET A 148 2.38 6.82 -7.01
CA MET A 148 2.57 5.63 -7.84
C MET A 148 2.07 4.35 -7.16
N ALA A 149 2.30 4.20 -5.85
CA ALA A 149 1.81 3.06 -5.08
C ALA A 149 0.28 3.03 -5.00
N ILE A 150 -0.35 4.19 -4.79
CA ILE A 150 -1.82 4.32 -4.79
C ILE A 150 -2.39 3.92 -6.15
N VAL A 151 -1.86 4.48 -7.25
CA VAL A 151 -2.30 4.16 -8.61
C VAL A 151 -2.13 2.68 -8.90
N ALA A 152 -0.98 2.08 -8.54
CA ALA A 152 -0.74 0.65 -8.72
C ALA A 152 -1.75 -0.22 -7.96
N ALA A 153 -2.10 0.15 -6.72
CA ALA A 153 -3.11 -0.56 -5.94
C ALA A 153 -4.50 -0.50 -6.60
N PHE A 154 -4.90 0.68 -7.10
CA PHE A 154 -6.16 0.83 -7.85
C PHE A 154 -6.17 0.04 -9.16
N VAL A 155 -5.05 0.04 -9.90
CA VAL A 155 -4.91 -0.76 -11.13
C VAL A 155 -5.03 -2.25 -10.80
N SER A 156 -4.41 -2.73 -9.71
CA SER A 156 -4.55 -4.12 -9.26
C SER A 156 -6.01 -4.49 -8.94
N ALA A 157 -6.74 -3.61 -8.25
CA ALA A 157 -8.16 -3.82 -7.94
C ALA A 157 -9.05 -3.80 -9.20
N ALA A 158 -8.77 -2.92 -10.15
CA ALA A 158 -9.47 -2.85 -11.42
C ALA A 158 -9.24 -4.11 -12.27
N LEU A 159 -7.99 -4.61 -12.33
CA LEU A 159 -7.62 -5.84 -13.03
C LEU A 159 -8.28 -7.08 -12.40
N PHE A 160 -8.40 -7.12 -11.08
CA PHE A 160 -9.20 -8.15 -10.42
C PHE A 160 -10.66 -8.11 -10.88
N SER A 161 -11.29 -6.94 -10.80
CA SER A 161 -12.71 -6.78 -11.16
C SER A 161 -12.96 -7.17 -12.63
N LEU A 162 -12.04 -6.76 -13.52
CA LEU A 162 -12.04 -7.17 -14.92
C LEU A 162 -11.88 -8.69 -15.07
N GLY A 163 -10.94 -9.30 -14.35
CA GLY A 163 -10.73 -10.75 -14.34
C GLY A 163 -12.00 -11.51 -13.93
N VAL A 164 -12.66 -11.09 -12.85
CA VAL A 164 -13.94 -11.68 -12.40
C VAL A 164 -15.02 -11.57 -13.48
N PHE A 165 -15.15 -10.39 -14.10
CA PHE A 165 -16.11 -10.17 -15.18
C PHE A 165 -15.83 -11.06 -16.40
N LEU A 166 -14.56 -11.24 -16.77
CA LEU A 166 -14.16 -12.11 -17.87
C LEU A 166 -14.43 -13.59 -17.57
N VAL A 167 -14.15 -14.04 -16.36
CA VAL A 167 -14.50 -15.39 -15.90
C VAL A 167 -16.00 -15.61 -16.04
N TYR A 168 -16.81 -14.68 -15.53
CA TYR A 168 -18.27 -14.74 -15.64
C TYR A 168 -18.73 -14.85 -17.10
N ARG A 169 -18.21 -14.01 -18.00
CA ARG A 169 -18.54 -14.07 -19.43
C ARG A 169 -18.10 -15.37 -20.10
N ALA A 170 -17.00 -15.97 -19.65
CA ALA A 170 -16.54 -17.25 -20.17
C ALA A 170 -17.49 -18.39 -19.77
N PHE A 171 -17.98 -18.37 -18.52
CA PHE A 171 -18.99 -19.33 -18.06
C PHE A 171 -20.32 -19.19 -18.82
N ASP A 172 -20.82 -17.97 -18.95
CA ASP A 172 -22.07 -17.68 -19.65
C ASP A 172 -22.05 -18.25 -21.08
N LYS A 173 -20.98 -17.94 -21.84
CA LYS A 173 -20.75 -18.48 -23.19
C LYS A 173 -20.61 -20.01 -23.24
N ALA A 174 -20.00 -20.62 -22.22
CA ALA A 174 -19.81 -22.06 -22.17
C ALA A 174 -21.12 -22.80 -21.87
N THR A 175 -22.06 -22.17 -21.17
CA THR A 175 -23.38 -22.75 -20.85
C THR A 175 -24.44 -22.51 -21.92
N SER A 176 -24.30 -21.46 -22.73
CA SER A 176 -25.30 -21.06 -23.72
C SER A 176 -25.22 -21.78 -25.07
N GLY A 177 -24.27 -22.69 -25.29
CA GLY A 177 -24.10 -23.37 -26.59
C GLY A 177 -23.39 -24.71 -26.52
#